data_AF-A0A958YKD2-F1
#
_entry.id   AF-A0A958YKD2-F1
#
_cell.length_a   1.000
_cell.length_b   1.000
_cell.length_c   1.000
_cell.angle_alpha   90.00
_cell.angle_beta   90.00
_cell.angle_gamma   90.00
#
_symmetry.space_group_name_H-M   'P 1'
#
loop_
_entity.id
_entity.type
_entity.pdbx_description
1 polymer ?
#
loop_
_entity_poly.entity_id
_entity_poly.type
_entity_poly.pdbx_seq_one_letter_code
_entity_poly.pdbx_strand_id
1 'polypeptide(L)'
;AKIGNLKKKKKKITPAVNAVSEPKDASLRNSKNAEFVDTVAEKNVQLTIDRIHAESPILTEMEKNGEIMIIGAMYDINTGEVKFFE
;
A
#
# COMPACT_ATOMS: atom_id res chain seq x y z
N ALA A 1 26.50 -7.73 5.92
CA ALA A 1 25.31 -7.73 5.03
C ALA A 1 24.08 -7.28 5.81
N LYS A 2 23.37 -6.21 5.42
CA LYS A 2 22.01 -5.86 5.91
C LYS A 2 21.36 -4.61 5.27
N ILE A 3 22.11 -3.77 4.54
CA ILE A 3 21.56 -2.54 3.92
C ILE A 3 20.88 -2.80 2.56
N GLY A 4 21.27 -3.86 1.84
CA GLY A 4 20.73 -4.17 0.50
C GLY A 4 19.24 -4.51 0.47
N ASN A 5 18.74 -5.22 1.49
CA ASN A 5 17.33 -5.62 1.56
C ASN A 5 16.39 -4.44 1.88
N LEU A 6 16.85 -3.51 2.71
CA LEU A 6 16.11 -2.28 3.02
C LEU A 6 15.96 -1.40 1.78
N LYS A 7 17.02 -1.28 0.94
CA LYS A 7 16.94 -0.57 -0.34
C LYS A 7 15.93 -1.22 -1.30
N LYS A 8 15.90 -2.55 -1.40
CA LYS A 8 14.92 -3.28 -2.22
C LYS A 8 13.48 -3.08 -1.74
N LYS A 9 13.25 -3.08 -0.43
CA LYS A 9 11.92 -2.83 0.15
C LYS A 9 11.49 -1.38 -0.03
N LYS A 10 12.40 -0.42 0.15
CA LYS A 10 12.13 1.00 -0.10
C LYS A 10 11.64 1.24 -1.53
N LYS A 11 12.25 0.59 -2.53
CA LYS A 11 11.81 0.66 -3.94
C LYS A 11 10.36 0.21 -4.17
N LYS A 12 9.82 -0.67 -3.33
CA LYS A 12 8.42 -1.13 -3.45
C LYS A 12 7.41 -0.09 -2.93
N ILE A 13 7.81 0.74 -1.97
CA ILE A 13 6.96 1.74 -1.34
C ILE A 13 7.11 3.12 -2.02
N THR A 14 8.22 3.37 -2.74
CA THR A 14 8.45 4.60 -3.49
C THR A 14 7.30 5.01 -4.43
N PRO A 15 6.66 4.09 -5.19
CA PRO A 15 5.50 4.45 -6.00
C PRO A 15 4.35 5.03 -5.18
N ALA A 16 4.08 4.47 -4.00
CA ALA A 16 3.03 4.97 -3.10
C ALA A 16 3.37 6.36 -2.54
N VAL A 17 4.62 6.56 -2.10
CA VAL A 17 5.10 7.89 -1.62
C VAL A 17 4.93 8.96 -2.69
N ASN A 18 5.24 8.63 -3.95
CA ASN A 18 5.12 9.55 -5.06
C ASN A 18 3.67 9.80 -5.48
N ALA A 19 2.79 8.81 -5.30
CA ALA A 19 1.38 8.89 -5.66
C ALA A 19 0.54 9.71 -4.66
N VAL A 20 0.98 9.84 -3.42
CA VAL A 20 0.31 10.66 -2.40
C VAL A 20 0.79 12.11 -2.53
N SER A 21 -0.02 12.96 -3.15
CA SER A 21 0.28 14.38 -3.45
C SER A 21 0.02 15.35 -2.30
N GLU A 22 -0.63 14.87 -1.24
CA GLU A 22 -0.99 15.66 -0.07
C GLU A 22 -0.15 15.26 1.16
N PRO A 23 0.02 16.15 2.15
CA PRO A 23 -0.31 17.58 2.10
C PRO A 23 0.51 18.33 1.03
N LYS A 24 -0.01 19.44 0.48
CA LYS A 24 0.68 20.21 -0.57
C LYS A 24 2.04 20.74 -0.12
N ASP A 25 2.20 20.97 1.18
CA ASP A 25 3.47 21.33 1.76
C ASP A 25 4.43 20.15 1.75
N ALA A 26 5.50 20.25 0.95
CA ALA A 26 6.47 19.18 0.79
C ALA A 26 7.29 18.91 2.06
N SER A 27 7.41 19.87 2.98
CA SER A 27 8.16 19.67 4.23
C SER A 27 7.44 18.70 5.16
N LEU A 28 6.11 18.60 5.05
CA LEU A 28 5.27 17.69 5.85
C LEU A 28 5.20 16.26 5.29
N ARG A 29 5.73 16.00 4.08
CA ARG A 29 5.71 14.69 3.41
C ARG A 29 6.89 13.83 3.83
N ASN A 30 7.01 13.59 5.13
CA ASN A 30 8.13 12.87 5.73
C ASN A 30 7.68 11.86 6.80
N SER A 31 8.57 10.96 7.21
CA SER A 31 8.25 9.86 8.12
C SER A 31 7.93 10.27 9.56
N LYS A 32 8.05 11.56 9.92
CA LYS A 32 7.64 12.08 11.22
C LYS A 32 6.17 12.52 11.22
N ASN A 33 5.57 12.69 10.06
CA ASN A 33 4.15 12.99 9.93
C ASN A 33 3.38 11.67 9.83
N ALA A 34 2.76 11.26 10.93
CA ALA A 34 2.01 10.00 11.02
C ALA A 34 0.88 9.94 9.99
N GLU A 35 0.11 11.02 9.84
CA GLU A 35 -0.99 11.10 8.88
C GLU A 35 -0.51 10.90 7.43
N PHE A 36 0.63 11.47 7.08
CA PHE A 36 1.24 11.25 5.76
C PHE A 36 1.73 9.81 5.58
N VAL A 37 2.33 9.22 6.61
CA VAL A 37 2.79 7.82 6.58
C VAL A 37 1.62 6.87 6.42
N ASP A 38 0.51 7.11 7.13
CA ASP A 38 -0.71 6.30 7.03
C ASP A 38 -1.30 6.42 5.63
N THR A 39 -1.42 7.64 5.09
CA THR A 39 -1.89 7.87 3.71
C THR A 39 -1.01 7.13 2.68
N VAL A 40 0.31 7.15 2.86
CA VAL A 40 1.25 6.41 2.00
C VAL A 40 1.06 4.90 2.15
N ALA A 41 0.79 4.40 3.35
CA ALA A 41 0.53 2.99 3.60
C ALA A 41 -0.79 2.54 2.95
N GLU A 42 -1.87 3.30 3.11
CA GLU A 42 -3.15 3.07 2.43
C GLU A 42 -2.94 3.05 0.90
N LYS A 43 -2.22 4.03 0.36
CA LYS A 43 -1.93 4.08 -1.08
C LYS A 43 -1.08 2.90 -1.55
N ASN A 44 -0.16 2.41 -0.72
CA ASN A 44 0.64 1.23 -1.02
C ASN A 44 -0.22 -0.05 -1.06
N VAL A 45 -1.23 -0.17 -0.20
CA VAL A 45 -2.20 -1.28 -0.26
C VAL A 45 -2.96 -1.24 -1.59
N GLN A 46 -3.52 -0.09 -1.96
CA GLN A 46 -4.25 0.07 -3.22
C GLN A 46 -3.38 -0.30 -4.44
N LEU A 47 -2.18 0.27 -4.54
CA LEU A 47 -1.27 -0.02 -5.65
C LEU A 47 -0.82 -1.48 -5.68
N THR A 48 -0.82 -2.17 -4.53
CA THR A 48 -0.51 -3.59 -4.47
C THR A 48 -1.67 -4.43 -5.03
N ILE A 49 -2.92 -4.07 -4.75
CA ILE A 49 -4.10 -4.73 -5.35
C ILE A 49 -4.09 -4.53 -6.87
N ASP A 50 -3.93 -3.29 -7.33
CA ASP A 50 -3.86 -2.96 -8.76
C ASP A 50 -2.76 -3.80 -9.46
N ARG A 51 -1.61 -3.95 -8.78
CA ARG A 51 -0.49 -4.76 -9.26
C ARG A 51 -0.80 -6.25 -9.25
N ILE A 52 -1.51 -6.78 -8.25
CA ILE A 52 -1.95 -8.18 -8.24
C ILE A 52 -2.80 -8.45 -9.48
N HIS A 53 -3.74 -7.54 -9.79
CA HIS A 53 -4.61 -7.69 -10.96
C HIS A 53 -3.84 -7.60 -12.28
N ALA A 54 -2.85 -6.71 -12.36
CA ALA A 54 -2.02 -6.52 -13.54
C ALA A 54 -0.99 -7.65 -13.76
N GLU A 55 -0.41 -8.20 -12.70
CA GLU A 55 0.67 -9.20 -12.76
C GLU A 55 0.17 -10.65 -12.67
N SER A 56 -1.07 -10.88 -12.22
CA SER A 56 -1.63 -12.24 -12.05
C SER A 56 -2.99 -12.40 -12.75
N PRO A 57 -2.99 -12.75 -14.05
CA PRO A 57 -4.22 -13.01 -14.78
C PRO A 57 -5.08 -14.10 -14.15
N ILE A 58 -4.45 -15.12 -13.54
CA ILE A 58 -5.15 -16.23 -12.89
C ILE A 58 -5.98 -15.74 -11.70
N LEU A 59 -5.39 -14.94 -10.80
CA LEU A 59 -6.11 -14.43 -9.64
C LEU A 59 -7.22 -13.47 -10.06
N THR A 60 -6.97 -12.63 -11.06
CA THR A 60 -7.99 -11.74 -11.65
C THR A 60 -9.16 -12.52 -12.25
N GLU A 61 -8.88 -13.65 -12.91
CA GLU A 61 -9.91 -14.50 -13.50
C GLU A 61 -10.72 -15.24 -12.41
N MET A 62 -10.04 -15.78 -11.39
CA MET A 62 -10.70 -16.39 -10.23
C MET A 62 -11.60 -15.39 -9.48
N GLU A 63 -11.16 -14.14 -9.33
CA GLU A 63 -11.98 -13.08 -8.71
C GLU A 63 -13.21 -12.74 -9.57
N LYS A 64 -13.03 -12.58 -10.89
CA LYS A 64 -14.14 -12.33 -11.83
C LYS A 64 -15.16 -13.47 -11.86
N ASN A 65 -14.70 -14.71 -11.68
CA ASN A 65 -15.56 -15.88 -11.57
C ASN A 65 -16.25 -15.99 -10.20
N GLY A 66 -15.94 -15.11 -9.24
CA GLY A 66 -16.48 -15.13 -7.89
C GLY A 66 -15.91 -16.24 -7.01
N GLU A 67 -14.79 -16.86 -7.41
CA GLU A 67 -14.14 -17.94 -6.66
C GLU A 67 -13.35 -17.39 -5.45
N ILE A 68 -12.80 -16.19 -5.59
CA ILE A 68 -12.06 -15.46 -4.55
C ILE A 68 -12.45 -13.98 -4.55
N MET A 69 -12.10 -13.25 -3.49
CA MET A 69 -12.15 -11.78 -3.43
C MET A 69 -10.78 -11.25 -3.03
N ILE A 70 -10.33 -10.14 -3.64
CA ILE A 70 -9.07 -9.48 -3.32
C ILE A 70 -9.38 -8.14 -2.67
N ILE A 71 -9.31 -8.09 -1.33
CA ILE A 71 -9.64 -6.91 -0.53
C ILE A 71 -8.39 -6.37 0.16
N GLY A 72 -8.18 -5.06 0.09
CA GLY A 72 -7.13 -4.37 0.83
C GLY A 72 -7.51 -4.18 2.29
N ALA A 73 -6.53 -4.21 3.19
CA ALA A 73 -6.80 -3.86 4.58
C ALA A 73 -5.61 -3.17 5.23
N MET A 74 -5.92 -2.29 6.18
CA MET A 74 -4.95 -1.71 7.12
C MET A 74 -5.23 -2.20 8.53
N TYR A 75 -4.18 -2.58 9.23
CA TYR A 75 -4.23 -3.01 10.62
C TYR A 75 -3.66 -1.90 11.50
N ASP A 76 -4.46 -1.42 12.46
CA ASP A 76 -4.01 -0.50 13.48
C ASP A 76 -3.34 -1.28 14.62
N ILE A 77 -2.05 -1.01 14.83
CA ILE A 77 -1.25 -1.69 15.86
C ILE A 77 -1.62 -1.29 17.29
N ASN A 78 -2.24 -0.13 17.49
CA ASN A 78 -2.58 0.41 18.79
C ASN A 78 -3.94 -0.11 19.28
N THR A 79 -4.92 -0.17 18.37
CA THR A 79 -6.29 -0.61 18.70
C THR A 79 -6.52 -2.09 18.37
N GLY A 80 -5.73 -2.66 17.46
CA GLY A 80 -5.96 -4.00 16.91
C GLY A 80 -7.07 -4.07 15.86
N GLU A 81 -7.61 -2.92 15.45
CA GLU A 81 -8.69 -2.86 14.48
C GLU A 81 -8.17 -3.06 13.06
N VAL A 82 -9.01 -3.67 12.22
CA VAL A 82 -8.74 -3.83 10.79
C VAL A 82 -9.74 -2.98 10.01
N LYS A 83 -9.22 -2.04 9.22
CA LYS A 83 -9.99 -1.27 8.26
C LYS A 83 -9.83 -1.90 6.89
N PHE A 84 -10.91 -2.46 6.35
CA PHE A 84 -10.93 -3.00 4.99
C PHE A 84 -11.23 -1.89 3.97
N PHE A 85 -10.63 -2.00 2.79
CA PHE A 85 -10.85 -1.12 1.65
C PHE A 85 -11.67 -1.87 0.61
N GLU A 86 -12.91 -1.44 0.40
CA GLU A 86 -13.82 -1.92 -0.66
C GLU A 86 -13.61 -1.16 -1.98
#